data_AF-A0A2J6RP49-F1
#
_entry.id   AF-A0A2J6RP49-F1
#
_cell.length_a   1.000
_cell.length_b   1.000
_cell.length_c   1.000
_cell.angle_alpha   90.00
_cell.angle_beta   90.00
_cell.angle_gamma   90.00
#
_symmetry.space_group_name_H-M   'P 1'
#
loop_
_entity.id
_entity.type
_entity.pdbx_description
1 polymer ?
#
loop_
_entity_poly.entity_id
_entity_poly.type
_entity_poly.pdbx_seq_one_letter_code
_entity_poly.pdbx_strand_id
1 'polypeptide(L)'
;MGSSAATVQGSKIFERLNKVILASWDNIITRKASERISLVQASILGQTFAYLSGNPKYMATVEVFHGTVIAFARRCGMLNGIQSSIQLGTESPQEIEDAWNAWARSEEVTRTALGLYIHDAQLATTFHHDPVFRHNAIHVSVAANNDLFSAPNAAQWANLLRSSIPELTKLSSHIHLNQDEHSCSMPLLKELACKNSNFSCYVLLQGIGAAVQESSAAGQMTQTDAERYQDALICWYYAYGKAKSAQEPDPLCQMILWHEIFMSLLVDFNALERAMGRDGASDRAASLKYAGQWSSSVEAKRCVVHALLIHRQVGGMRIDSEPAIHVPRSVFLAAIAWYCYIQFDQAGSGLPQTFGESLDIPESKVFGANPLQLLFEASGFKMEKPKLTEISPLRGLTDMLHRIGHWGISRRFARILGLLIHGDPGSQLMDTI
;
A
#
# COMPACT_ATOMS: atom_id res chain seq x y z
N MET A 1 -1.87 -17.76 -7.30
CA MET A 1 -2.14 -18.55 -8.51
C MET A 1 -1.97 -19.98 -8.10
N GLY A 2 -3.08 -20.69 -7.97
CA GLY A 2 -3.06 -22.14 -7.81
C GLY A 2 -2.50 -22.81 -9.06
N SER A 3 -2.92 -24.05 -9.32
CA SER A 3 -2.50 -24.82 -10.50
C SER A 3 -2.54 -24.00 -11.81
N SER A 4 -1.75 -24.42 -12.81
CA SER A 4 -1.77 -23.81 -14.16
C SER A 4 -3.20 -23.68 -14.71
N ALA A 5 -4.04 -24.69 -14.46
CA ALA A 5 -5.46 -24.67 -14.82
C ALA A 5 -6.24 -23.52 -14.14
N ALA A 6 -6.02 -23.27 -12.85
CA ALA A 6 -6.66 -22.18 -12.12
C ALA A 6 -6.25 -20.81 -12.68
N THR A 7 -4.98 -20.66 -13.09
CA THR A 7 -4.46 -19.44 -13.73
C THR A 7 -5.16 -19.16 -15.06
N VAL A 8 -5.28 -20.18 -15.91
CA VAL A 8 -5.97 -20.09 -17.21
C VAL A 8 -7.44 -19.73 -17.00
N GLN A 9 -8.09 -20.35 -16.01
CA GLN A 9 -9.49 -20.09 -15.72
C GLN A 9 -9.71 -18.67 -15.18
N GLY A 10 -8.87 -18.20 -14.24
CA GLY A 10 -8.91 -16.83 -13.74
C GLY A 10 -8.74 -15.79 -14.85
N SER A 11 -7.82 -16.05 -15.79
CA SER A 11 -7.59 -15.21 -16.96
C SER A 11 -8.85 -15.11 -17.84
N LYS A 12 -9.50 -16.25 -18.13
CA LYS A 12 -10.77 -16.28 -18.88
C LYS A 12 -11.90 -15.53 -18.17
N ILE A 13 -11.99 -15.66 -16.84
CA ILE A 13 -12.99 -14.95 -16.03
C ILE A 13 -12.74 -13.44 -16.10
N PHE A 14 -11.50 -12.99 -15.87
CA PHE A 14 -11.12 -11.59 -15.96
C PHE A 14 -11.43 -10.99 -17.33
N GLU A 15 -11.02 -11.64 -18.42
CA GLU A 15 -11.23 -11.12 -19.77
C GLU A 15 -12.72 -10.97 -20.11
N ARG A 16 -13.55 -11.93 -19.70
CA ARG A 16 -15.01 -11.87 -19.88
C ARG A 16 -15.62 -10.76 -19.03
N LEU A 17 -15.23 -10.71 -17.75
CA LEU A 17 -15.74 -9.74 -16.80
C LEU A 17 -15.40 -8.31 -17.23
N ASN A 18 -14.14 -8.05 -17.59
CA ASN A 18 -13.69 -6.74 -18.07
C ASN A 18 -14.44 -6.30 -19.33
N LYS A 19 -14.64 -7.20 -20.29
CA LYS A 19 -15.44 -6.92 -21.50
C LYS A 19 -16.89 -6.55 -21.15
N VAL A 20 -17.54 -7.33 -20.27
CA VAL A 20 -18.93 -7.09 -19.87
C VAL A 20 -19.08 -5.78 -19.12
N ILE A 21 -18.18 -5.48 -18.19
CA ILE A 21 -18.18 -4.22 -17.42
C ILE A 21 -18.04 -3.03 -18.37
N LEU A 22 -17.04 -3.06 -19.25
CA LEU A 22 -16.80 -1.99 -20.22
C LEU A 22 -17.95 -1.83 -21.20
N ALA A 23 -18.66 -2.90 -21.56
CA ALA A 23 -19.84 -2.84 -22.42
C ALA A 23 -21.12 -2.41 -21.69
N SER A 24 -21.16 -2.43 -20.36
CA SER A 24 -22.38 -2.16 -19.57
C SER A 24 -22.57 -0.68 -19.17
N TRP A 25 -21.71 0.22 -19.67
CA TRP A 25 -21.60 1.60 -19.17
C TRP A 25 -22.83 2.47 -19.44
N ASP A 26 -23.49 2.25 -20.57
CA ASP A 26 -24.64 3.02 -21.05
C ASP A 26 -25.91 2.74 -20.25
N ASN A 27 -26.06 1.48 -19.82
CA ASN A 27 -27.24 0.99 -19.08
C ASN A 27 -27.03 0.91 -17.57
N ILE A 28 -25.90 1.40 -17.03
CA ILE A 28 -25.62 1.25 -15.59
C ILE A 28 -26.62 2.03 -14.71
N ILE A 29 -27.14 3.16 -15.20
CA ILE A 29 -28.08 4.01 -14.45
C ILE A 29 -29.47 3.37 -14.39
N THR A 30 -29.85 2.57 -15.40
CA THR A 30 -31.16 1.92 -15.48
C THR A 30 -31.24 0.62 -14.67
N ARG A 31 -30.11 0.14 -14.15
CA ARG A 31 -30.03 -1.07 -13.31
C ARG A 31 -30.45 -0.82 -11.86
N LYS A 32 -30.84 -1.90 -11.18
CA LYS A 32 -31.17 -1.87 -9.74
C LYS A 32 -29.94 -1.46 -8.91
N ALA A 33 -30.17 -0.83 -7.76
CA ALA A 33 -29.08 -0.37 -6.89
C ALA A 33 -28.09 -1.48 -6.49
N SER A 34 -28.59 -2.67 -6.16
CA SER A 34 -27.76 -3.85 -5.84
C SER A 34 -26.88 -4.27 -7.02
N GLU A 35 -27.44 -4.35 -8.22
CA GLU A 35 -26.69 -4.71 -9.44
C GLU A 35 -25.58 -3.71 -9.75
N ARG A 36 -25.85 -2.41 -9.54
CA ARG A 36 -24.85 -1.34 -9.69
C ARG A 36 -23.68 -1.52 -8.73
N ILE A 37 -23.96 -1.91 -7.48
CA ILE A 37 -22.93 -2.16 -6.48
C ILE A 37 -22.08 -3.38 -6.86
N SER A 38 -22.73 -4.48 -7.22
CA SER A 38 -22.04 -5.71 -7.64
C SER A 38 -21.17 -5.49 -8.87
N LEU A 39 -21.56 -4.62 -9.82
CA LEU A 39 -20.71 -4.27 -10.97
C LEU A 39 -19.41 -3.58 -10.55
N VAL A 40 -19.48 -2.63 -9.61
CA VAL A 40 -18.28 -1.94 -9.09
C VAL A 40 -17.41 -2.91 -8.31
N GLN A 41 -17.99 -3.73 -7.43
CA GLN A 41 -17.26 -4.77 -6.69
C GLN A 41 -16.57 -5.75 -7.63
N ALA A 42 -17.28 -6.25 -8.65
CA ALA A 42 -16.72 -7.14 -9.64
C ALA A 42 -15.60 -6.46 -10.45
N SER A 43 -15.72 -5.16 -10.73
CA SER A 43 -14.66 -4.37 -11.35
C SER A 43 -13.40 -4.33 -10.48
N ILE A 44 -13.54 -4.03 -9.19
CA ILE A 44 -12.42 -4.02 -8.22
C ILE A 44 -11.77 -5.41 -8.16
N LEU A 45 -12.55 -6.49 -8.01
CA LEU A 45 -12.02 -7.85 -7.98
C LEU A 45 -11.28 -8.22 -9.27
N GLY A 46 -11.82 -7.82 -10.43
CA GLY A 46 -11.18 -8.01 -11.72
C GLY A 46 -9.86 -7.25 -11.83
N GLN A 47 -9.82 -5.99 -11.38
CA GLN A 47 -8.60 -5.18 -11.36
C GLN A 47 -7.55 -5.73 -10.39
N THR A 48 -7.95 -6.19 -9.21
CA THR A 48 -7.07 -6.86 -8.26
C THR A 48 -6.47 -8.13 -8.87
N PHE A 49 -7.27 -8.96 -9.54
CA PHE A 49 -6.76 -10.13 -10.25
C PHE A 49 -5.74 -9.74 -11.31
N ALA A 50 -6.07 -8.77 -12.16
CA ALA A 50 -5.19 -8.31 -13.22
C ALA A 50 -3.87 -7.76 -12.68
N TYR A 51 -3.92 -6.94 -11.63
CA TYR A 51 -2.76 -6.43 -10.91
C TYR A 51 -1.88 -7.58 -10.36
N LEU A 52 -2.47 -8.51 -9.59
CA LEU A 52 -1.72 -9.62 -8.98
C LEU A 52 -1.28 -10.71 -9.97
N SER A 53 -1.81 -10.71 -11.19
CA SER A 53 -1.48 -11.71 -12.23
C SER A 53 -0.04 -11.58 -12.75
N GLY A 54 0.59 -10.40 -12.63
CA GLY A 54 1.88 -10.10 -13.25
C GLY A 54 1.88 -10.11 -14.79
N ASN A 55 0.70 -10.19 -15.41
CA ASN A 55 0.54 -10.11 -16.85
C ASN A 55 0.57 -8.64 -17.29
N PRO A 56 1.54 -8.23 -18.12
CA PRO A 56 1.72 -6.81 -18.44
C PRO A 56 0.55 -6.27 -19.28
N LYS A 57 -0.10 -7.11 -20.09
CA LYS A 57 -1.32 -6.71 -20.84
C LYS A 57 -2.48 -6.40 -19.89
N TYR A 58 -2.63 -7.18 -18.83
CA TYR A 58 -3.68 -6.97 -17.84
C TYR A 58 -3.37 -5.75 -16.97
N MET A 59 -2.12 -5.53 -16.58
CA MET A 59 -1.71 -4.31 -15.87
C MET A 59 -2.00 -3.05 -16.69
N ALA A 60 -1.58 -3.01 -17.96
CA ALA A 60 -1.88 -1.89 -18.86
C ALA A 60 -3.40 -1.67 -19.04
N THR A 61 -4.19 -2.75 -19.07
CA THR A 61 -5.66 -2.66 -19.12
C THR A 61 -6.20 -1.99 -17.85
N VAL A 62 -5.72 -2.39 -16.68
CA VAL A 62 -6.17 -1.80 -15.40
C VAL A 62 -5.80 -0.33 -15.32
N GLU A 63 -4.57 0.03 -15.67
CA GLU A 63 -4.08 1.42 -15.69
C GLU A 63 -5.01 2.33 -16.51
N VAL A 64 -5.30 1.93 -17.76
CA VAL A 64 -6.13 2.72 -18.68
C VAL A 64 -7.59 2.82 -18.22
N PHE A 65 -8.15 1.77 -17.64
CA PHE A 65 -9.59 1.71 -17.32
C PHE A 65 -9.93 2.01 -15.85
N HIS A 66 -8.96 2.20 -14.95
CA HIS A 66 -9.23 2.46 -13.54
C HIS A 66 -10.13 3.67 -13.29
N GLY A 67 -9.86 4.78 -13.96
CA GLY A 67 -10.69 5.99 -13.88
C GLY A 67 -12.15 5.77 -14.28
N THR A 68 -12.43 4.79 -15.15
CA THR A 68 -13.80 4.42 -15.55
C THR A 68 -14.56 3.77 -14.40
N VAL A 69 -13.91 2.90 -13.62
CA VAL A 69 -14.51 2.25 -12.45
C VAL A 69 -14.83 3.28 -11.37
N ILE A 70 -13.93 4.23 -11.13
CA ILE A 70 -14.18 5.36 -10.22
C ILE A 70 -15.37 6.20 -10.72
N ALA A 71 -15.45 6.49 -12.02
CA ALA A 71 -16.57 7.22 -12.60
C ALA A 71 -17.90 6.46 -12.44
N PHE A 72 -17.90 5.13 -12.56
CA PHE A 72 -19.08 4.31 -12.28
C PHE A 72 -19.49 4.38 -10.81
N ALA A 73 -18.55 4.20 -9.88
CA ALA A 73 -18.83 4.31 -8.45
C ALA A 73 -19.43 5.68 -8.09
N ARG A 74 -18.92 6.76 -8.69
CA ARG A 74 -19.46 8.12 -8.56
C ARG A 74 -20.89 8.21 -9.08
N ARG A 75 -21.18 7.69 -10.27
CA ARG A 75 -22.54 7.65 -10.85
C ARG A 75 -23.52 6.82 -10.02
N CYS A 76 -23.03 5.78 -9.35
CA CYS A 76 -23.82 4.97 -8.44
C CYS A 76 -24.09 5.66 -7.09
N GLY A 77 -23.50 6.84 -6.85
CA GLY A 77 -23.63 7.59 -5.60
C GLY A 77 -22.82 7.00 -4.43
N MET A 78 -21.90 6.06 -4.69
CA MET A 78 -21.11 5.41 -3.64
C MET A 78 -20.13 6.35 -2.94
N LEU A 79 -19.77 7.44 -3.62
CA LEU A 79 -18.84 8.45 -3.11
C LEU A 79 -19.56 9.62 -2.43
N ASN A 80 -20.89 9.55 -2.32
CA ASN A 80 -21.72 10.62 -1.79
C ASN A 80 -21.86 10.47 -0.27
N GLY A 81 -20.98 11.15 0.47
CA GLY A 81 -21.20 11.56 1.86
C GLY A 81 -21.34 10.44 2.90
N ILE A 82 -21.82 10.87 4.07
CA ILE A 82 -22.02 10.03 5.25
C ILE A 82 -23.38 9.32 5.15
N GLN A 83 -23.40 8.02 5.36
CA GLN A 83 -24.64 7.24 5.41
C GLN A 83 -25.43 7.51 6.70
N SER A 84 -26.74 7.27 6.66
CA SER A 84 -27.64 7.51 7.79
C SER A 84 -27.22 6.70 9.02
N SER A 85 -27.19 7.33 10.20
CA SER A 85 -26.99 6.60 11.45
C SER A 85 -28.24 5.79 11.78
N ILE A 86 -28.02 4.56 12.23
CA ILE A 86 -29.08 3.70 12.73
C ILE A 86 -29.06 3.80 14.25
N GLN A 87 -30.17 4.23 14.83
CA GLN A 87 -30.37 4.27 16.28
C GLN A 87 -31.41 3.20 16.64
N LEU A 88 -31.04 2.32 17.56
CA LEU A 88 -31.91 1.26 18.08
C LEU A 88 -32.42 1.65 19.48
N GLY A 89 -33.73 1.75 19.64
CA GLY A 89 -34.49 1.87 20.89
C GLY A 89 -35.09 0.52 21.32
N THR A 90 -36.42 0.44 21.39
CA THR A 90 -37.17 -0.78 21.76
C THR A 90 -37.79 -1.41 20.53
N GLU A 91 -36.96 -1.97 19.66
CA GLU A 91 -37.37 -2.71 18.47
C GLU A 91 -37.79 -4.15 18.79
N SER A 92 -38.73 -4.67 18.03
CA SER A 92 -38.99 -6.09 17.90
C SER A 92 -37.81 -6.83 17.24
N PRO A 93 -37.67 -8.15 17.44
CA PRO A 93 -36.60 -8.93 16.79
C PRO A 93 -36.56 -8.79 15.26
N GLN A 94 -37.73 -8.66 14.61
CA GLN A 94 -37.82 -8.48 13.16
C GLN A 94 -37.29 -7.11 12.72
N GLU A 95 -37.63 -6.05 13.46
CA GLU A 95 -37.14 -4.69 13.16
C GLU A 95 -35.61 -4.61 13.35
N ILE A 96 -35.04 -5.34 14.32
CA ILE A 96 -33.59 -5.45 14.49
C ILE A 96 -32.94 -6.14 13.28
N GLU A 97 -33.55 -7.21 12.77
CA GLU A 97 -33.09 -7.93 11.59
C GLU A 97 -33.12 -7.02 10.34
N ASP A 98 -34.20 -6.28 10.14
CA ASP A 98 -34.35 -5.35 9.02
C ASP A 98 -33.33 -4.19 9.11
N ALA A 99 -33.11 -3.65 10.32
CA ALA A 99 -32.11 -2.62 10.57
C ALA A 99 -30.68 -3.12 10.33
N TRP A 100 -30.36 -4.35 10.77
CA TRP A 100 -29.05 -4.97 10.53
C TRP A 100 -28.81 -5.18 9.03
N ASN A 101 -29.81 -5.65 8.29
CA ASN A 101 -29.72 -5.82 6.84
C ASN A 101 -29.54 -4.48 6.10
N ALA A 102 -30.23 -3.42 6.54
CA ALA A 102 -30.06 -2.08 5.99
C ALA A 102 -28.65 -1.54 6.28
N TRP A 103 -28.17 -1.70 7.51
CA TRP A 103 -26.80 -1.36 7.92
C TRP A 103 -25.76 -2.11 7.09
N ALA A 104 -25.92 -3.42 6.90
CA ALA A 104 -24.95 -4.24 6.18
C ALA A 104 -24.79 -3.79 4.72
N ARG A 105 -25.89 -3.43 4.04
CA ARG A 105 -25.86 -2.85 2.68
C ARG A 105 -25.16 -1.49 2.66
N SER A 106 -25.35 -0.71 3.71
CA SER A 106 -24.70 0.58 3.92
C SER A 106 -23.17 0.38 4.02
N GLU A 107 -22.74 -0.47 4.94
CA GLU A 107 -21.33 -0.82 5.17
C GLU A 107 -20.68 -1.44 3.91
N GLU A 108 -21.41 -2.25 3.15
CA GLU A 108 -20.98 -2.80 1.86
C GLU A 108 -20.61 -1.69 0.87
N VAL A 109 -21.46 -0.67 0.71
CA VAL A 109 -21.19 0.48 -0.16
C VAL A 109 -19.96 1.25 0.31
N THR A 110 -19.87 1.52 1.62
CA THR A 110 -18.73 2.23 2.22
C THR A 110 -17.43 1.49 1.96
N ARG A 111 -17.38 0.18 2.26
CA ARG A 111 -16.18 -0.64 2.03
C ARG A 111 -15.83 -0.81 0.56
N THR A 112 -16.82 -0.84 -0.33
CA THR A 112 -16.59 -0.86 -1.78
C THR A 112 -15.91 0.43 -2.25
N ALA A 113 -16.38 1.58 -1.79
CA ALA A 113 -15.76 2.88 -2.10
C ALA A 113 -14.35 3.01 -1.52
N LEU A 114 -14.14 2.56 -0.28
CA LEU A 114 -12.81 2.53 0.34
C LEU A 114 -11.86 1.50 -0.31
N GLY A 115 -12.40 0.39 -0.83
CA GLY A 115 -11.65 -0.56 -1.64
C GLY A 115 -11.13 0.06 -2.94
N LEU A 116 -11.93 0.89 -3.62
CA LEU A 116 -11.47 1.68 -4.76
C LEU A 116 -10.38 2.67 -4.38
N TYR A 117 -10.52 3.33 -3.23
CA TYR A 117 -9.52 4.27 -2.70
C TYR A 117 -8.16 3.60 -2.52
N ILE A 118 -8.13 2.43 -1.87
CA ILE A 118 -6.91 1.62 -1.73
C ILE A 118 -6.33 1.26 -3.09
N HIS A 119 -7.18 0.83 -4.03
CA HIS A 119 -6.73 0.37 -5.33
C HIS A 119 -6.12 1.52 -6.16
N ASP A 120 -6.71 2.71 -6.11
CA ASP A 120 -6.19 3.90 -6.79
C ASP A 120 -4.81 4.31 -6.27
N ALA A 121 -4.63 4.36 -4.95
CA ALA A 121 -3.33 4.61 -4.32
C ALA A 121 -2.28 3.58 -4.77
N GLN A 122 -2.63 2.29 -4.77
CA GLN A 122 -1.71 1.23 -5.18
C GLN A 122 -1.31 1.31 -6.65
N LEU A 123 -2.24 1.70 -7.53
CA LEU A 123 -1.94 1.85 -8.96
C LEU A 123 -1.05 3.07 -9.20
N ALA A 124 -1.34 4.19 -8.55
CA ALA A 124 -0.54 5.41 -8.64
C ALA A 124 0.93 5.17 -8.28
N THR A 125 1.19 4.47 -7.16
CA THR A 125 2.56 4.12 -6.74
C THR A 125 3.22 3.07 -7.63
N THR A 126 2.44 2.16 -8.22
CA THR A 126 2.97 1.13 -9.11
C THR A 126 3.39 1.71 -10.45
N PHE A 127 2.62 2.63 -11.01
CA PHE A 127 2.85 3.21 -12.33
C PHE A 127 3.59 4.56 -12.30
N HIS A 128 3.91 5.07 -11.12
CA HIS A 128 4.60 6.35 -10.91
C HIS A 128 3.85 7.56 -11.51
N HIS A 129 2.53 7.60 -11.34
CA HIS A 129 1.68 8.71 -11.79
C HIS A 129 0.78 9.22 -10.65
N ASP A 130 0.01 10.28 -10.91
CA ASP A 130 -0.93 10.84 -9.93
C ASP A 130 -2.12 9.90 -9.65
N PRO A 131 -2.62 9.82 -8.41
CA PRO A 131 -3.88 9.14 -8.13
C PRO A 131 -5.08 9.84 -8.81
N VAL A 132 -6.12 9.08 -9.13
CA VAL A 132 -7.36 9.62 -9.74
C VAL A 132 -8.28 10.24 -8.69
N PHE A 133 -8.29 9.70 -7.47
CA PHE A 133 -8.99 10.28 -6.33
C PHE A 133 -8.22 11.46 -5.74
N ARG A 134 -8.99 12.47 -5.32
CA ARG A 134 -8.52 13.46 -4.36
C ARG A 134 -8.51 12.85 -2.96
N HIS A 135 -7.44 12.15 -2.63
CA HIS A 135 -7.35 11.31 -1.43
C HIS A 135 -7.60 12.09 -0.13
N ASN A 136 -7.17 13.35 -0.07
CA ASN A 136 -7.34 14.22 1.10
C ASN A 136 -8.74 14.86 1.22
N ALA A 137 -9.53 14.86 0.14
CA ALA A 137 -10.84 15.53 0.08
C ALA A 137 -12.01 14.56 -0.14
N ILE A 138 -11.82 13.27 0.15
CA ILE A 138 -12.86 12.25 -0.04
C ILE A 138 -13.98 12.39 1.00
N HIS A 139 -15.21 12.22 0.55
CA HIS A 139 -16.42 12.44 1.34
C HIS A 139 -17.03 11.15 1.91
N VAL A 140 -16.39 10.00 1.67
CA VAL A 140 -16.85 8.68 2.10
C VAL A 140 -16.67 8.53 3.61
N SER A 141 -17.59 7.82 4.25
CA SER A 141 -17.48 7.46 5.67
C SER A 141 -16.28 6.56 5.95
N VAL A 142 -15.83 6.56 7.20
CA VAL A 142 -14.97 5.48 7.71
C VAL A 142 -15.74 4.16 7.77
N ALA A 143 -15.04 3.03 7.63
CA ALA A 143 -15.63 1.72 7.83
C ALA A 143 -15.88 1.45 9.31
N ALA A 144 -16.89 0.63 9.60
CA ALA A 144 -17.18 0.18 10.96
C ALA A 144 -15.98 -0.52 11.62
N ASN A 145 -16.00 -0.55 12.95
CA ASN A 145 -15.01 -1.31 13.72
C ASN A 145 -15.11 -2.82 13.42
N ASN A 146 -14.07 -3.56 13.79
CA ASN A 146 -13.94 -4.98 13.45
C ASN A 146 -15.05 -5.83 14.08
N ASP A 147 -15.44 -5.55 15.33
CA ASP A 147 -16.43 -6.34 16.08
C ASP A 147 -17.83 -6.18 15.50
N LEU A 148 -18.22 -4.94 15.18
CA LEU A 148 -19.51 -4.64 14.57
C LEU A 148 -19.61 -5.26 13.16
N PHE A 149 -18.53 -5.20 12.38
CA PHE A 149 -18.44 -5.85 11.07
C PHE A 149 -18.51 -7.37 11.13
N SER A 150 -17.92 -7.97 12.17
CA SER A 150 -17.83 -9.42 12.32
C SER A 150 -18.98 -10.02 13.14
N ALA A 151 -19.98 -9.21 13.50
CA ALA A 151 -21.13 -9.66 14.27
C ALA A 151 -21.87 -10.78 13.51
N PRO A 152 -22.04 -11.98 14.11
CA PRO A 152 -22.54 -13.15 13.40
C PRO A 152 -24.07 -13.15 13.18
N ASN A 153 -24.80 -12.26 13.84
CA ASN A 153 -26.26 -12.11 13.70
C ASN A 153 -26.71 -10.72 14.19
N ALA A 154 -27.94 -10.35 13.82
CA ALA A 154 -28.54 -9.05 14.15
C ALA A 154 -28.61 -8.77 15.65
N ALA A 155 -28.86 -9.78 16.49
CA ALA A 155 -28.95 -9.60 17.93
C ALA A 155 -27.60 -9.20 18.54
N GLN A 156 -26.51 -9.86 18.14
CA GLN A 156 -25.16 -9.49 18.59
C GLN A 156 -24.73 -8.13 18.04
N TRP A 157 -25.04 -7.86 16.77
CA TRP A 157 -24.80 -6.53 16.16
C TRP A 157 -25.52 -5.42 16.95
N ALA A 158 -26.79 -5.60 17.29
CA ALA A 158 -27.56 -4.64 18.07
C ALA A 158 -26.99 -4.43 19.48
N ASN A 159 -26.54 -5.48 20.15
CA ASN A 159 -25.90 -5.38 21.47
C ASN A 159 -24.61 -4.55 21.42
N LEU A 160 -23.78 -4.78 20.40
CA LEU A 160 -22.56 -4.00 20.17
C LEU A 160 -22.89 -2.53 19.87
N LEU A 161 -23.89 -2.26 19.02
CA LEU A 161 -24.33 -0.92 18.68
C LEU A 161 -24.86 -0.14 19.89
N ARG A 162 -25.58 -0.80 20.80
CA ARG A 162 -26.06 -0.18 22.06
C ARG A 162 -24.93 0.12 23.03
N SER A 163 -23.89 -0.72 23.02
CA SER A 163 -22.72 -0.59 23.90
C SER A 163 -21.75 0.49 23.42
N SER A 164 -21.74 0.75 22.11
CA SER A 164 -20.93 1.80 21.49
C SER A 164 -21.66 2.29 20.25
N ILE A 165 -22.29 3.47 20.37
CA ILE A 165 -22.90 4.14 19.22
C ILE A 165 -21.76 4.59 18.31
N PRO A 166 -21.65 4.05 17.07
CA PRO A 166 -20.60 4.47 16.15
C PRO A 166 -20.89 5.89 15.70
N GLU A 167 -19.96 6.81 15.93
CA GLU A 167 -20.02 8.11 15.29
C GLU A 167 -19.72 7.93 13.80
N LEU A 168 -20.69 8.32 12.97
CA LEU A 168 -20.56 8.31 11.52
C LEU A 168 -19.79 9.55 11.08
N THR A 169 -18.52 9.36 10.76
CA THR A 169 -17.58 10.42 10.41
C THR A 169 -16.99 10.21 9.02
N LYS A 170 -16.60 11.31 8.37
CA LYS A 170 -15.95 11.26 7.05
C LYS A 170 -14.52 10.79 7.21
N LEU A 171 -14.02 9.99 6.27
CA LEU A 171 -12.61 9.59 6.26
C LEU A 171 -11.68 10.82 6.33
N SER A 172 -11.99 11.88 5.59
CA SER A 172 -11.19 13.09 5.54
C SER A 172 -11.02 13.80 6.90
N SER A 173 -11.93 13.61 7.87
CA SER A 173 -11.79 14.20 9.21
C SER A 173 -10.77 13.51 10.09
N HIS A 174 -10.26 12.34 9.68
CA HIS A 174 -9.26 11.56 10.41
C HIS A 174 -7.87 11.60 9.75
N ILE A 175 -7.75 12.25 8.59
CA ILE A 175 -6.47 12.40 7.89
C ILE A 175 -5.65 13.47 8.61
N HIS A 176 -4.46 13.11 9.09
CA HIS A 176 -3.57 14.03 9.80
C HIS A 176 -3.24 15.29 8.99
N LEU A 177 -3.06 15.14 7.67
CA LEU A 177 -2.75 16.25 6.75
C LEU A 177 -3.85 17.32 6.67
N ASN A 178 -5.07 17.00 7.11
CA ASN A 178 -6.21 17.92 7.15
C ASN A 178 -6.41 18.57 8.53
N GLN A 179 -5.55 18.28 9.51
CA GLN A 179 -5.67 18.81 10.86
C GLN A 179 -4.80 20.05 11.06
N ASP A 180 -5.17 20.85 12.06
CA ASP A 180 -4.30 21.90 12.58
C ASP A 180 -3.02 21.29 13.16
N GLU A 181 -1.94 22.08 13.15
CA GLU A 181 -0.62 21.67 13.63
C GLU A 181 -0.68 21.22 15.09
N HIS A 182 -0.22 20.00 15.33
CA HIS A 182 -0.12 19.40 16.67
C HIS A 182 1.01 18.36 16.69
N SER A 183 1.40 17.94 17.90
CA SER A 183 2.47 16.96 18.06
C SER A 183 2.06 15.61 17.47
N CYS A 184 2.79 15.13 16.45
CA CYS A 184 2.56 13.82 15.82
C CYS A 184 2.73 12.62 16.77
N SER A 185 3.38 12.81 17.92
CA SER A 185 3.45 11.80 18.99
C SER A 185 2.20 11.70 19.87
N MET A 186 1.27 12.65 19.72
CA MET A 186 0.05 12.77 20.52
C MET A 186 -1.17 12.95 19.60
N PRO A 187 -1.66 11.86 18.99
CA PRO A 187 -2.80 11.92 18.06
C PRO A 187 -4.06 12.51 18.71
N LEU A 188 -4.81 13.29 17.95
CA LEU A 188 -6.08 13.88 18.38
C LEU A 188 -7.17 12.81 18.55
N LEU A 189 -8.21 13.12 19.34
CA LEU A 189 -9.35 12.20 19.54
C LEU A 189 -10.00 11.78 18.22
N LYS A 190 -10.16 12.72 17.27
CA LYS A 190 -10.66 12.42 15.93
C LYS A 190 -9.75 11.45 15.20
N GLU A 191 -8.43 11.58 15.27
CA GLU A 191 -7.50 10.64 14.64
C GLU A 191 -7.51 9.28 15.35
N LEU A 192 -7.84 9.21 16.64
CA LEU A 192 -7.96 7.94 17.36
C LEU A 192 -9.31 7.21 17.12
N ALA A 193 -10.30 7.88 16.51
CA ALA A 193 -11.66 7.36 16.37
C ALA A 193 -11.72 6.03 15.59
N CYS A 194 -10.81 5.82 14.63
CA CYS A 194 -10.81 4.63 13.77
C CYS A 194 -9.99 3.46 14.31
N LYS A 195 -9.40 3.55 15.51
CA LYS A 195 -8.40 2.58 15.99
C LYS A 195 -8.87 1.12 16.02
N ASN A 196 -10.18 0.90 16.22
CA ASN A 196 -10.80 -0.42 16.26
C ASN A 196 -11.24 -0.93 14.87
N SER A 197 -10.99 -0.19 13.79
CA SER A 197 -11.31 -0.58 12.41
C SER A 197 -10.01 -0.80 11.63
N ASN A 198 -9.61 -2.07 11.48
CA ASN A 198 -8.40 -2.40 10.73
C ASN A 198 -8.47 -1.89 9.29
N PHE A 199 -9.65 -1.94 8.68
CA PHE A 199 -9.86 -1.48 7.32
C PHE A 199 -9.72 0.05 7.21
N SER A 200 -10.31 0.83 8.11
CA SER A 200 -10.14 2.29 8.10
C SER A 200 -8.69 2.70 8.37
N CYS A 201 -7.98 2.04 9.29
CA CYS A 201 -6.55 2.31 9.52
C CYS A 201 -5.71 2.04 8.27
N TYR A 202 -6.00 0.96 7.53
CA TYR A 202 -5.34 0.63 6.26
C TYR A 202 -5.62 1.68 5.19
N VAL A 203 -6.87 2.12 5.05
CA VAL A 203 -7.28 3.17 4.12
C VAL A 203 -6.58 4.50 4.44
N LEU A 204 -6.53 4.92 5.71
CA LEU A 204 -5.85 6.16 6.10
C LEU A 204 -4.37 6.12 5.74
N LEU A 205 -3.72 4.97 5.92
CA LEU A 205 -2.32 4.80 5.54
C LEU A 205 -2.12 4.89 4.01
N GLN A 206 -3.00 4.25 3.23
CA GLN A 206 -3.02 4.38 1.76
C GLN A 206 -3.24 5.85 1.32
N GLY A 207 -4.05 6.61 2.06
CA GLY A 207 -4.26 8.04 1.82
C GLY A 207 -2.99 8.87 1.99
N ILE A 208 -2.19 8.58 3.03
CA ILE A 208 -0.87 9.21 3.20
C ILE A 208 0.05 8.84 2.03
N GLY A 209 0.11 7.55 1.66
CA GLY A 209 0.90 7.09 0.52
C GLY A 209 0.53 7.74 -0.81
N ALA A 210 -0.77 7.91 -1.07
CA ALA A 210 -1.26 8.61 -2.25
C ALA A 210 -0.88 10.09 -2.27
N ALA A 211 -0.91 10.77 -1.12
CA ALA A 211 -0.48 12.18 -1.03
C ALA A 211 1.02 12.34 -1.27
N VAL A 212 1.85 11.39 -0.79
CA VAL A 212 3.29 11.35 -1.10
C VAL A 212 3.51 11.17 -2.61
N GLN A 213 2.78 10.24 -3.22
CA GLN A 213 2.87 9.96 -4.65
C GLN A 213 2.45 11.15 -5.51
N GLU A 214 1.37 11.85 -5.16
CA GLU A 214 0.89 13.05 -5.86
C GLU A 214 1.95 14.16 -5.84
N SER A 215 2.52 14.48 -4.67
CA SER A 215 3.57 15.52 -4.56
C SER A 215 4.86 15.13 -5.27
N SER A 216 5.21 13.84 -5.27
CA SER A 216 6.38 13.31 -5.96
C SER A 216 6.20 13.37 -7.49
N ALA A 217 5.08 12.86 -8.01
CA ALA A 217 4.77 12.83 -9.44
C ALA A 217 4.66 14.24 -10.05
N ALA A 218 4.14 15.21 -9.29
CA ALA A 218 4.09 16.61 -9.69
C ALA A 218 5.49 17.29 -9.73
N GLY A 219 6.54 16.66 -9.18
CA GLY A 219 7.86 17.26 -9.02
C GLY A 219 7.86 18.44 -8.03
N GLN A 220 6.88 18.47 -7.11
CA GLN A 220 6.61 19.58 -6.20
C GLN A 220 6.94 19.27 -4.74
N MET A 221 7.48 18.08 -4.45
CA MET A 221 7.86 17.69 -3.09
C MET A 221 8.87 18.67 -2.49
N THR A 222 8.41 19.54 -1.59
CA THR A 222 9.29 20.41 -0.80
C THR A 222 9.74 19.71 0.48
N GLN A 223 10.77 20.26 1.13
CA GLN A 223 11.21 19.79 2.46
C GLN A 223 10.07 19.86 3.49
N THR A 224 9.26 20.92 3.45
CA THR A 224 8.12 21.10 4.35
C THR A 224 7.04 20.06 4.09
N ASP A 225 6.79 19.69 2.83
CA ASP A 225 5.83 18.63 2.52
C ASP A 225 6.33 17.28 3.05
N ALA A 226 7.61 16.96 2.84
CA ALA A 226 8.23 15.74 3.34
C ALA A 226 8.13 15.63 4.87
N GLU A 227 8.36 16.72 5.60
CA GLU A 227 8.20 16.79 7.06
C GLU A 227 6.74 16.55 7.48
N ARG A 228 5.77 17.17 6.80
CA ARG A 228 4.33 16.96 7.07
C ARG A 228 3.89 15.51 6.83
N TYR A 229 4.41 14.87 5.78
CA TYR A 229 4.11 13.46 5.51
C TYR A 229 4.77 12.53 6.52
N GLN A 230 6.01 12.82 6.94
CA GLN A 230 6.69 12.11 8.01
C GLN A 230 5.88 12.20 9.32
N ASP A 231 5.40 13.39 9.67
CA ASP A 231 4.56 13.59 10.86
C ASP A 231 3.24 12.83 10.76
N ALA A 232 2.60 12.82 9.58
CA ALA A 232 1.39 12.02 9.36
C ALA A 232 1.63 10.51 9.58
N LEU A 233 2.76 9.97 9.10
CA LEU A 233 3.11 8.56 9.31
C LEU A 233 3.44 8.26 10.78
N ILE A 234 4.15 9.15 11.46
CA ILE A 234 4.45 9.01 12.90
C ILE A 234 3.15 9.06 13.71
N CYS A 235 2.26 10.00 13.42
CA CYS A 235 0.94 10.09 14.05
C CYS A 235 0.11 8.83 13.82
N TRP A 236 0.09 8.31 12.59
CA TRP A 236 -0.56 7.04 12.29
C TRP A 236 0.00 5.89 13.13
N TYR A 237 1.32 5.81 13.34
CA TYR A 237 1.90 4.77 14.19
C TYR A 237 1.47 4.90 15.65
N TYR A 238 1.50 6.10 16.22
CA TYR A 238 1.05 6.31 17.60
C TYR A 238 -0.44 6.05 17.77
N ALA A 239 -1.25 6.36 16.76
CA ALA A 239 -2.68 6.12 16.77
C ALA A 239 -3.02 4.62 16.66
N TYR A 240 -2.28 3.88 15.83
CA TYR A 240 -2.69 2.53 15.40
C TYR A 240 -1.55 1.50 15.38
N GLY A 241 -0.36 1.87 14.92
CA GLY A 241 0.78 0.98 14.74
C GLY A 241 1.29 0.34 16.04
N LYS A 242 1.32 1.09 17.15
CA LYS A 242 1.84 0.61 18.44
C LYS A 242 1.12 -0.64 18.95
N ALA A 243 -0.20 -0.71 18.81
CA ALA A 243 -1.00 -1.87 19.22
C ALA A 243 -0.65 -3.11 18.37
N LYS A 244 -0.43 -2.91 17.07
CA LYS A 244 -0.10 -3.97 16.10
C LYS A 244 1.30 -4.52 16.31
N SER A 245 2.26 -3.66 16.66
CA SER A 245 3.61 -4.09 17.03
C SER A 245 3.65 -4.87 18.36
N ALA A 246 2.60 -4.77 19.18
CA ALA A 246 2.55 -5.34 20.54
C ALA A 246 1.85 -6.70 20.65
N GLN A 247 1.70 -7.46 19.55
CA GLN A 247 1.18 -8.85 19.41
C GLN A 247 -0.23 -9.01 18.80
N GLU A 248 -0.92 -7.94 18.41
CA GLU A 248 -2.15 -8.11 17.62
C GLU A 248 -1.83 -8.57 16.19
N PRO A 249 -2.59 -9.53 15.62
CA PRO A 249 -2.40 -9.95 14.24
C PRO A 249 -2.66 -8.75 13.30
N ASP A 250 -1.76 -8.55 12.34
CA ASP A 250 -1.87 -7.55 11.28
C ASP A 250 -2.26 -8.22 9.95
N PRO A 251 -3.54 -8.61 9.76
CA PRO A 251 -3.99 -9.35 8.57
C PRO A 251 -3.89 -8.52 7.29
N LEU A 252 -3.77 -7.19 7.41
CA LEU A 252 -3.68 -6.27 6.28
C LEU A 252 -2.24 -5.78 6.07
N CYS A 253 -1.24 -6.35 6.74
CA CYS A 253 0.17 -6.03 6.54
C CYS A 253 0.48 -4.52 6.55
N GLN A 254 -0.16 -3.77 7.45
CA GLN A 254 -0.11 -2.31 7.50
C GLN A 254 1.28 -1.81 7.89
N MET A 255 2.01 -2.52 8.75
CA MET A 255 3.39 -2.12 9.07
C MET A 255 4.34 -2.27 7.86
N ILE A 256 4.07 -3.23 6.96
CA ILE A 256 4.81 -3.34 5.69
C ILE A 256 4.51 -2.11 4.81
N LEU A 257 3.25 -1.71 4.69
CA LEU A 257 2.87 -0.50 3.94
C LEU A 257 3.45 0.77 4.57
N TRP A 258 3.47 0.86 5.90
CA TRP A 258 4.01 2.02 6.60
C TRP A 258 5.48 2.23 6.29
N HIS A 259 6.28 1.15 6.31
CA HIS A 259 7.68 1.21 5.90
C HIS A 259 7.83 1.50 4.40
N GLU A 260 6.96 0.98 3.54
CA GLU A 260 6.97 1.30 2.10
C GLU A 260 6.76 2.79 1.86
N ILE A 261 5.77 3.42 2.51
CA ILE A 261 5.49 4.85 2.32
C ILE A 261 6.66 5.70 2.83
N PHE A 262 7.28 5.32 3.95
CA PHE A 262 8.52 5.94 4.40
C PHE A 262 9.63 5.83 3.36
N MET A 263 9.79 4.68 2.72
CA MET A 263 10.75 4.55 1.62
C MET A 263 10.43 5.49 0.47
N SER A 264 9.15 5.60 0.06
CA SER A 264 8.72 6.51 -1.01
C SER A 264 8.93 8.00 -0.67
N LEU A 265 9.04 8.37 0.61
CA LEU A 265 9.46 9.72 1.03
C LEU A 265 10.97 9.95 0.89
N LEU A 266 11.76 8.88 1.00
CA LEU A 266 13.22 8.92 1.07
C LEU A 266 13.89 8.67 -0.28
N VAL A 267 13.15 8.14 -1.25
CA VAL A 267 13.69 7.82 -2.58
C VAL A 267 12.65 8.00 -3.67
N ASP A 268 13.11 8.52 -4.81
CA ASP A 268 12.39 8.47 -6.07
C ASP A 268 12.61 7.09 -6.72
N PHE A 269 11.67 6.18 -6.49
CA PHE A 269 11.69 4.85 -7.09
C PHE A 269 11.54 4.86 -8.61
N ASN A 270 10.87 5.87 -9.17
CA ASN A 270 10.78 6.02 -10.62
C ASN A 270 12.19 6.26 -11.21
N ALA A 271 12.97 7.14 -10.58
CA ALA A 271 14.35 7.39 -10.97
C ALA A 271 15.24 6.15 -10.77
N LEU A 272 15.09 5.39 -9.68
CA LEU A 272 15.85 4.15 -9.50
C LEU A 272 15.52 3.09 -10.54
N GLU A 273 14.23 2.85 -10.83
CA GLU A 273 13.81 1.87 -11.83
C GLU A 273 14.28 2.25 -13.25
N ARG A 274 14.24 3.54 -13.59
CA ARG A 274 14.86 4.05 -14.82
C ARG A 274 16.38 3.86 -14.85
N ALA A 275 17.05 4.10 -13.72
CA ALA A 275 18.49 3.88 -13.59
C ALA A 275 18.87 2.40 -13.78
N MET A 276 17.98 1.47 -13.47
CA MET A 276 18.15 0.03 -13.74
C MET A 276 17.87 -0.36 -15.20
N GLY A 277 17.18 0.49 -15.96
CA GLY A 277 16.92 0.28 -17.40
C GLY A 277 15.47 -0.05 -17.76
N ARG A 278 14.49 0.28 -16.89
CA ARG A 278 13.05 0.09 -17.17
C ARG A 278 12.59 0.67 -18.51
N ASP A 279 12.98 1.92 -18.79
CA ASP A 279 12.53 2.65 -19.98
C ASP A 279 13.52 2.53 -21.16
N GLY A 280 14.46 1.58 -21.09
CA GLY A 280 15.52 1.41 -22.09
C GLY A 280 16.70 2.38 -21.91
N ALA A 281 17.45 2.59 -23.00
CA ALA A 281 18.71 3.36 -22.95
C ALA A 281 18.52 4.87 -23.14
N SER A 282 17.40 5.31 -23.72
CA SER A 282 17.05 6.73 -23.87
C SER A 282 16.84 7.37 -22.49
N ASP A 283 17.43 8.55 -22.25
CA ASP A 283 17.30 9.35 -21.02
C ASP A 283 17.78 8.74 -19.68
N ARG A 284 18.53 7.63 -19.72
CA ARG A 284 19.05 6.97 -18.50
C ARG A 284 20.10 7.79 -17.73
N ALA A 285 20.74 8.78 -18.35
CA ALA A 285 21.85 9.54 -17.76
C ALA A 285 21.45 10.31 -16.49
N ALA A 286 20.28 10.97 -16.50
CA ALA A 286 19.79 11.73 -15.35
C ALA A 286 19.48 10.80 -14.17
N SER A 287 18.83 9.66 -14.45
CA SER A 287 18.51 8.63 -13.46
C SER A 287 19.75 7.98 -12.85
N LEU A 288 20.79 7.69 -13.64
CA LEU A 288 22.07 7.18 -13.14
C LEU A 288 22.76 8.18 -12.22
N LYS A 289 22.75 9.48 -12.59
CA LYS A 289 23.29 10.54 -11.74
C LYS A 289 22.55 10.62 -10.41
N TYR A 290 21.22 10.61 -10.44
CA TYR A 290 20.38 10.58 -9.25
C TYR A 290 20.69 9.36 -8.36
N ALA A 291 20.67 8.16 -8.94
CA ALA A 291 20.92 6.93 -8.19
C ALA A 291 22.30 6.92 -7.51
N GLY A 292 23.33 7.44 -8.20
CA GLY A 292 24.66 7.62 -7.62
C GLY A 292 24.67 8.58 -6.43
N GLN A 293 24.05 9.75 -6.56
CA GLN A 293 23.94 10.73 -5.47
C GLN A 293 23.16 10.16 -4.29
N TRP A 294 21.97 9.61 -4.55
CA TRP A 294 21.10 9.02 -3.54
C TRP A 294 21.82 7.90 -2.78
N SER A 295 22.46 6.96 -3.46
CA SER A 295 23.12 5.81 -2.81
C SER A 295 24.13 6.21 -1.73
N SER A 296 24.74 7.40 -1.84
CA SER A 296 25.72 7.93 -0.88
C SER A 296 25.12 8.80 0.23
N SER A 297 23.80 9.03 0.21
CA SER A 297 23.13 9.98 1.10
C SER A 297 22.65 9.35 2.42
N VAL A 298 22.23 10.21 3.35
CA VAL A 298 21.61 9.78 4.62
C VAL A 298 20.23 9.16 4.37
N GLU A 299 19.50 9.68 3.40
CA GLU A 299 18.17 9.19 2.98
C GLU A 299 18.25 7.77 2.45
N ALA A 300 19.31 7.40 1.71
CA ALA A 300 19.49 6.02 1.30
C ALA A 300 19.72 5.07 2.48
N LYS A 301 20.55 5.49 3.47
CA LYS A 301 20.73 4.72 4.72
C LYS A 301 19.40 4.54 5.47
N ARG A 302 18.60 5.62 5.59
CA ARG A 302 17.25 5.57 6.18
C ARG A 302 16.34 4.61 5.41
N CYS A 303 16.34 4.71 4.08
CA CYS A 303 15.51 3.90 3.19
C CYS A 303 15.83 2.41 3.31
N VAL A 304 17.11 2.01 3.34
CA VAL A 304 17.47 0.60 3.49
C VAL A 304 17.21 0.04 4.89
N VAL A 305 17.16 0.89 5.93
CA VAL A 305 16.64 0.48 7.26
C VAL A 305 15.15 0.11 7.16
N HIS A 306 14.33 0.90 6.48
CA HIS A 306 12.93 0.55 6.24
C HIS A 306 12.79 -0.72 5.37
N ALA A 307 13.63 -0.87 4.36
CA ALA A 307 13.68 -2.07 3.53
C ALA A 307 13.99 -3.34 4.36
N LEU A 308 14.92 -3.23 5.32
CA LEU A 308 15.22 -4.30 6.27
C LEU A 308 14.04 -4.60 7.19
N LEU A 309 13.32 -3.59 7.65
CA LEU A 309 12.14 -3.79 8.49
C LEU A 309 11.01 -4.47 7.71
N ILE A 310 10.82 -4.16 6.42
CA ILE A 310 9.94 -4.92 5.53
C ILE A 310 10.36 -6.38 5.46
N HIS A 311 11.66 -6.65 5.23
CA HIS A 311 12.19 -8.02 5.22
C HIS A 311 11.86 -8.77 6.52
N ARG A 312 12.05 -8.14 7.69
CA ARG A 312 11.72 -8.75 9.00
C ARG A 312 10.21 -9.01 9.15
N GLN A 313 9.37 -8.05 8.78
CA GLN A 313 7.91 -8.19 8.86
C GLN A 313 7.40 -9.35 7.99
N VAL A 314 7.86 -9.44 6.74
CA VAL A 314 7.49 -10.54 5.84
C VAL A 314 8.04 -11.89 6.32
N GLY A 315 9.26 -11.90 6.86
CA GLY A 315 9.83 -13.10 7.48
C GLY A 315 9.00 -13.64 8.65
N GLY A 316 8.40 -12.75 9.44
CA GLY A 316 7.52 -13.09 10.56
C GLY A 316 6.08 -13.50 10.18
N MET A 317 5.68 -13.33 8.91
CA MET A 317 4.34 -13.73 8.46
C MET A 317 4.15 -15.24 8.54
N ARG A 318 2.94 -15.66 8.88
CA ARG A 318 2.58 -17.09 8.90
C ARG A 318 2.65 -17.64 7.47
N ILE A 319 3.01 -18.92 7.34
CA ILE A 319 3.09 -19.58 6.02
C ILE A 319 1.70 -19.69 5.37
N ASP A 320 0.67 -19.84 6.18
CA ASP A 320 -0.73 -19.98 5.75
C ASP A 320 -1.48 -18.65 5.59
N SER A 321 -0.87 -17.51 5.95
CA SER A 321 -1.53 -16.21 5.80
C SER A 321 -1.40 -15.69 4.38
N GLU A 322 -2.53 -15.26 3.80
CA GLU A 322 -2.55 -14.56 2.53
C GLU A 322 -2.07 -13.11 2.73
N PRO A 323 -1.03 -12.65 2.00
CA PRO A 323 -0.57 -11.27 2.09
C PRO A 323 -1.64 -10.28 1.58
N ALA A 324 -1.53 -9.02 1.99
CA ALA A 324 -2.30 -7.92 1.40
C ALA A 324 -1.70 -7.49 0.04
N ILE A 325 -2.52 -6.86 -0.81
CA ILE A 325 -2.19 -6.64 -2.23
C ILE A 325 -0.93 -5.78 -2.49
N HIS A 326 -0.55 -4.92 -1.55
CA HIS A 326 0.65 -4.07 -1.66
C HIS A 326 1.95 -4.83 -1.39
N VAL A 327 1.92 -5.87 -0.55
CA VAL A 327 3.10 -6.59 -0.04
C VAL A 327 4.14 -6.96 -1.12
N PRO A 328 3.78 -7.49 -2.30
CA PRO A 328 4.77 -7.88 -3.31
C PRO A 328 5.51 -6.66 -3.85
N ARG A 329 4.79 -5.56 -4.04
CA ARG A 329 5.36 -4.29 -4.47
C ARG A 329 6.26 -3.73 -3.37
N SER A 330 5.83 -3.74 -2.12
CA SER A 330 6.65 -3.30 -0.98
C SER A 330 7.96 -4.09 -0.87
N VAL A 331 7.91 -5.43 -1.02
CA VAL A 331 9.10 -6.29 -0.99
C VAL A 331 10.01 -6.04 -2.19
N PHE A 332 9.43 -5.82 -3.38
CA PHE A 332 10.18 -5.49 -4.57
C PHE A 332 10.88 -4.12 -4.46
N LEU A 333 10.19 -3.10 -3.95
CA LEU A 333 10.75 -1.78 -3.66
C LEU A 333 11.88 -1.87 -2.61
N ALA A 334 11.69 -2.66 -1.56
CA ALA A 334 12.72 -2.95 -0.56
C ALA A 334 13.99 -3.55 -1.21
N ALA A 335 13.80 -4.50 -2.14
CA ALA A 335 14.90 -5.13 -2.85
C ALA A 335 15.60 -4.16 -3.81
N ILE A 336 14.85 -3.33 -4.54
CA ILE A 336 15.40 -2.30 -5.43
C ILE A 336 16.22 -1.28 -4.64
N ALA A 337 15.72 -0.82 -3.49
CA ALA A 337 16.42 0.13 -2.65
C ALA A 337 17.78 -0.44 -2.20
N TRP A 338 17.80 -1.68 -1.69
CA TRP A 338 19.03 -2.37 -1.33
C TRP A 338 19.98 -2.55 -2.51
N TYR A 339 19.45 -2.99 -3.67
CA TYR A 339 20.25 -3.17 -4.88
C TYR A 339 20.91 -1.85 -5.31
N CYS A 340 20.13 -0.77 -5.42
CA CYS A 340 20.62 0.53 -5.88
C CYS A 340 21.59 1.17 -4.88
N TYR A 341 21.34 1.02 -3.58
CA TYR A 341 22.21 1.52 -2.51
C TYR A 341 23.64 0.95 -2.60
N ILE A 342 23.75 -0.28 -3.11
CA ILE A 342 25.01 -1.01 -3.24
C ILE A 342 25.61 -0.82 -4.64
N GLN A 343 24.81 -0.98 -5.69
CA GLN A 343 25.26 -0.99 -7.07
C GLN A 343 25.74 0.39 -7.54
N PHE A 344 25.07 1.46 -7.13
CA PHE A 344 25.38 2.82 -7.56
C PHE A 344 26.29 3.57 -6.60
N ASP A 345 26.81 2.87 -5.58
CA ASP A 345 27.79 3.45 -4.69
C ASP A 345 29.01 3.93 -5.49
N GLN A 346 29.23 5.24 -5.50
CA GLN A 346 30.34 5.84 -6.24
C GLN A 346 31.66 5.47 -5.57
N ALA A 347 32.22 4.32 -5.93
CA ALA A 347 33.60 3.96 -5.64
C ALA A 347 34.58 4.78 -6.52
N GLY A 348 34.57 6.10 -6.35
CA GLY A 348 35.60 6.97 -6.91
C GLY A 348 36.92 6.92 -6.12
N SER A 349 36.93 6.34 -4.91
CA SER A 349 38.08 6.39 -3.99
C SER A 349 38.69 5.02 -3.63
N GLY A 350 38.06 3.91 -3.99
CA GLY A 350 38.53 2.56 -3.63
C GLY A 350 38.47 2.22 -2.13
N LEU A 351 37.95 3.11 -1.28
CA LEU A 351 37.79 2.90 0.15
C LEU A 351 36.35 2.44 0.49
N PRO A 352 36.17 1.48 1.42
CA PRO A 352 34.85 1.12 1.91
C PRO A 352 34.14 2.31 2.54
N GLN A 353 32.90 2.60 2.12
CA GLN A 353 32.08 3.58 2.81
C GLN A 353 31.60 3.01 4.15
N THR A 354 31.97 3.69 5.23
CA THR A 354 31.51 3.35 6.58
C THR A 354 30.16 4.01 6.87
N PHE A 355 29.39 3.42 7.79
CA PHE A 355 28.07 3.96 8.14
C PHE A 355 28.13 5.30 8.89
N GLY A 356 29.31 5.74 9.34
CA GLY A 356 29.49 6.92 10.18
C GLY A 356 29.26 6.61 11.66
N GLU A 357 29.44 7.60 12.52
CA GLU A 357 29.31 7.45 13.98
C GLU A 357 27.86 7.65 14.48
N SER A 358 27.02 8.35 13.71
CA SER A 358 25.62 8.59 14.04
C SER A 358 24.73 8.56 12.79
N LEU A 359 23.50 8.06 12.97
CA LEU A 359 22.44 8.10 11.97
C LEU A 359 21.15 8.51 12.70
N ASP A 360 20.76 9.77 12.57
CA ASP A 360 19.50 10.24 13.15
C ASP A 360 18.35 9.84 12.21
N ILE A 361 17.45 9.04 12.75
CA ILE A 361 16.22 8.62 12.10
C ILE A 361 15.10 9.00 13.07
N PRO A 362 14.43 10.15 12.86
CA PRO A 362 13.37 10.63 13.76
C PRO A 362 12.31 9.55 14.03
N GLU A 363 11.93 8.82 12.99
CA GLU A 363 10.96 7.74 13.02
C GLU A 363 11.45 6.47 13.73
N SER A 364 12.77 6.25 13.92
CA SER A 364 13.24 5.04 14.64
C SER A 364 13.01 5.13 16.14
N LYS A 365 12.88 6.35 16.68
CA LYS A 365 12.50 6.61 18.09
C LYS A 365 11.13 6.03 18.40
N VAL A 366 10.25 5.94 17.40
CA VAL A 366 8.87 5.48 17.51
C VAL A 366 8.77 3.99 17.87
N PHE A 367 9.70 3.18 17.35
CA PHE A 367 9.77 1.72 17.60
C PHE A 367 11.02 1.30 18.38
N GLY A 368 11.75 2.26 18.97
CA GLY A 368 12.85 2.00 19.90
C GLY A 368 14.03 1.22 19.32
N ALA A 369 14.22 1.24 17.99
CA ALA A 369 15.31 0.54 17.35
C ALA A 369 16.50 1.48 17.09
N ASN A 370 17.72 0.96 17.27
CA ASN A 370 18.94 1.64 16.89
C ASN A 370 19.21 1.42 15.38
N PRO A 371 19.12 2.46 14.53
CA PRO A 371 19.32 2.32 13.09
C PRO A 371 20.71 1.79 12.69
N LEU A 372 21.75 2.23 13.39
CA LEU A 372 23.12 1.78 13.11
C LEU A 372 23.28 0.30 13.44
N GLN A 373 22.68 -0.16 14.53
CA GLN A 373 22.68 -1.58 14.88
C GLN A 373 21.95 -2.40 13.81
N LEU A 374 20.81 -1.91 13.31
CA LEU A 374 20.06 -2.57 12.24
C LEU A 374 20.88 -2.67 10.94
N LEU A 375 21.56 -1.59 10.54
CA LEU A 375 22.43 -1.58 9.36
C LEU A 375 23.63 -2.51 9.54
N PHE A 376 24.24 -2.50 10.72
CA PHE A 376 25.35 -3.39 11.07
C PHE A 376 24.95 -4.86 10.93
N GLU A 377 23.81 -5.25 11.50
CA GLU A 377 23.26 -6.61 11.39
C GLU A 377 22.94 -6.98 9.94
N ALA A 378 22.30 -6.07 9.19
CA ALA A 378 21.96 -6.29 7.78
C ALA A 378 23.18 -6.42 6.86
N SER A 379 24.30 -5.82 7.24
CA SER A 379 25.55 -5.78 6.47
C SER A 379 26.52 -6.89 6.89
N GLY A 380 26.04 -7.93 7.57
CA GLY A 380 26.85 -9.08 7.98
C GLY A 380 27.81 -8.75 9.13
N PHE A 381 27.38 -7.90 10.07
CA PHE A 381 28.18 -7.45 11.22
C PHE A 381 29.44 -6.68 10.80
N LYS A 382 29.30 -5.85 9.76
CA LYS A 382 30.32 -4.90 9.30
C LYS A 382 29.77 -3.48 9.38
N MET A 383 30.63 -2.51 9.66
CA MET A 383 30.29 -1.08 9.67
C MET A 383 30.48 -0.43 8.30
N GLU A 384 30.55 -1.25 7.25
CA GLU A 384 30.79 -0.86 5.86
C GLU A 384 29.62 -1.32 4.99
N LYS A 385 29.40 -0.61 3.88
CA LYS A 385 28.42 -1.04 2.88
C LYS A 385 28.74 -2.47 2.39
N PRO A 386 27.73 -3.37 2.34
CA PRO A 386 27.95 -4.73 1.89
C PRO A 386 28.21 -4.76 0.39
N LYS A 387 29.05 -5.70 -0.06
CA LYS A 387 29.22 -6.00 -1.49
C LYS A 387 28.04 -6.83 -2.01
N LEU A 388 27.73 -6.72 -3.30
CA LEU A 388 26.63 -7.46 -3.94
C LEU A 388 26.69 -8.98 -3.69
N THR A 389 27.89 -9.55 -3.57
CA THR A 389 28.12 -10.97 -3.31
C THR A 389 27.81 -11.42 -1.89
N GLU A 390 27.74 -10.49 -0.93
CA GLU A 390 27.62 -10.76 0.51
C GLU A 390 26.20 -10.52 1.06
N ILE A 391 25.24 -10.09 0.23
CA ILE A 391 23.95 -9.56 0.73
C ILE A 391 22.96 -10.67 1.10
N SER A 392 22.84 -10.93 2.40
CA SER A 392 21.76 -11.75 2.97
C SER A 392 20.36 -11.10 2.79
N PRO A 393 20.14 -9.79 3.06
CA PRO A 393 18.82 -9.17 2.91
C PRO A 393 18.22 -9.21 1.49
N LEU A 394 19.00 -8.93 0.43
CA LEU A 394 18.53 -8.90 -0.95
C LEU A 394 18.13 -10.30 -1.45
N ARG A 395 18.90 -11.32 -1.07
CA ARG A 395 18.55 -12.72 -1.32
C ARG A 395 17.29 -13.12 -0.54
N GLY A 396 17.23 -12.76 0.74
CA GLY A 396 16.06 -13.00 1.58
C GLY A 396 14.78 -12.36 1.04
N LEU A 397 14.83 -11.11 0.56
CA LEU A 397 13.69 -10.44 -0.10
C LEU A 397 13.27 -11.14 -1.40
N THR A 398 14.25 -11.61 -2.20
CA THR A 398 14.00 -12.38 -3.42
C THR A 398 13.35 -13.74 -3.09
N ASP A 399 13.83 -14.43 -2.06
CA ASP A 399 13.25 -15.68 -1.57
C ASP A 399 11.84 -15.48 -1.01
N MET A 400 11.60 -14.35 -0.32
CA MET A 400 10.27 -13.98 0.15
C MET A 400 9.29 -13.80 -1.00
N LEU A 401 9.68 -13.15 -2.10
CA LEU A 401 8.85 -13.05 -3.30
C LEU A 401 8.52 -14.41 -3.92
N HIS A 402 9.44 -15.38 -3.85
CA HIS A 402 9.16 -16.76 -4.24
C HIS A 402 8.19 -17.44 -3.26
N ARG A 403 8.30 -17.18 -1.95
CA ARG A 403 7.39 -17.73 -0.93
C ARG A 403 5.96 -17.20 -1.07
N ILE A 404 5.78 -15.90 -1.34
CA ILE A 404 4.48 -15.32 -1.75
C ILE A 404 4.23 -15.45 -3.27
N GLY A 405 5.00 -16.35 -3.91
CA GLY A 405 5.08 -16.55 -5.34
C GLY A 405 3.87 -17.25 -5.94
N HIS A 406 2.80 -17.50 -5.17
CA HIS A 406 1.53 -17.88 -5.77
C HIS A 406 1.02 -16.71 -6.62
N TRP A 407 1.14 -15.45 -6.23
CA TRP A 407 0.79 -14.34 -7.11
C TRP A 407 1.76 -14.23 -8.29
N GLY A 408 1.21 -13.94 -9.47
CA GLY A 408 2.03 -13.84 -10.68
C GLY A 408 2.93 -12.62 -10.68
N ILE A 409 2.48 -11.52 -10.06
CA ILE A 409 3.30 -10.31 -9.87
C ILE A 409 4.53 -10.58 -9.00
N SER A 410 4.39 -11.34 -7.91
CA SER A 410 5.52 -11.73 -7.06
C SER A 410 6.58 -12.51 -7.81
N ARG A 411 6.17 -13.47 -8.67
CA ARG A 411 7.11 -14.22 -9.53
C ARG A 411 7.80 -13.32 -10.56
N ARG A 412 7.08 -12.34 -11.11
CA ARG A 412 7.66 -11.37 -12.05
C ARG A 412 8.73 -10.53 -11.35
N PHE A 413 8.44 -9.98 -10.17
CA PHE A 413 9.40 -9.24 -9.36
C PHE A 413 10.61 -10.09 -8.97
N ALA A 414 10.41 -11.34 -8.53
CA ALA A 414 11.50 -12.26 -8.22
C ALA A 414 12.39 -12.52 -9.44
N ARG A 415 11.80 -12.68 -10.64
CA ARG A 415 12.55 -12.82 -11.90
C ARG A 415 13.36 -11.57 -12.24
N ILE A 416 12.79 -10.38 -12.09
CA ILE A 416 13.50 -9.11 -12.32
C ILE A 416 14.71 -9.02 -11.39
N LEU A 417 14.52 -9.29 -10.09
CA LEU A 417 15.62 -9.29 -9.12
C LEU A 417 16.68 -10.34 -9.43
N GLY A 418 16.27 -11.55 -9.84
CA GLY A 418 17.21 -12.59 -10.26
C GLY A 418 18.10 -12.15 -11.42
N LEU A 419 17.54 -11.42 -12.40
CA LEU A 419 18.31 -10.83 -13.50
C LEU A 419 19.24 -9.71 -13.02
N LEU A 420 18.83 -8.89 -12.06
CA LEU A 420 19.68 -7.82 -11.51
C LEU A 420 20.85 -8.35 -10.66
N ILE A 421 20.64 -9.45 -9.94
CA ILE A 421 21.64 -10.04 -9.03
C ILE A 421 22.61 -10.95 -9.77
N HIS A 422 22.13 -11.72 -10.75
CA HIS A 422 22.90 -12.76 -11.43
C HIS A 422 23.14 -12.51 -12.92
N GLY A 423 22.44 -11.56 -13.53
CA GLY A 423 22.57 -11.24 -14.95
C GLY A 423 23.79 -10.36 -15.23
N ASP A 424 24.35 -10.50 -16.44
CA ASP A 424 25.41 -9.64 -16.94
C ASP A 424 24.81 -8.23 -17.17
N PRO A 425 25.41 -7.12 -16.66
CA PRO A 425 24.85 -5.77 -16.72
C PRO A 425 24.55 -5.22 -18.13
N GLY A 426 24.91 -5.96 -19.19
CA GLY A 426 24.60 -5.65 -20.60
C GLY A 426 23.44 -6.45 -21.22
N SER A 427 22.82 -7.41 -20.52
CA SER A 427 21.67 -8.14 -21.07
C SER A 427 20.38 -7.35 -20.87
N GLN A 428 19.63 -7.16 -21.97
CA GLN A 428 18.50 -6.24 -22.05
C GLN A 428 17.39 -6.59 -21.06
N LEU A 429 17.15 -5.68 -20.11
CA LEU A 429 16.00 -5.65 -19.21
C LEU A 429 14.67 -5.31 -19.95
N MET A 430 14.69 -5.21 -21.28
CA MET A 430 13.69 -4.52 -22.11
C MET A 430 12.33 -5.22 -22.22
N ASP A 431 12.21 -6.49 -21.84
CA ASP A 431 10.95 -7.25 -21.98
C ASP A 431 10.32 -7.70 -20.63
N THR A 432 10.91 -7.34 -19.49
CA THR A 432 10.53 -7.95 -18.18
C THR A 432 9.96 -6.98 -17.14
N ILE A 433 10.20 -5.68 -17.26
CA ILE A 433 9.45 -4.68 -16.47
C ILE A 433 8.18 -4.37 -17.22
#